data_AF-A0A7S1MWL4-F1
#
_entry.id   AF-A0A7S1MWL4-F1
#
_cell.length_a   1.000
_cell.length_b   1.000
_cell.length_c   1.000
_cell.angle_alpha   90.00
_cell.angle_beta   90.00
_cell.angle_gamma   90.00
#
_symmetry.space_group_name_H-M   'P 1'
#
loop_
_entity.id
_entity.type
_entity.pdbx_description
1 polymer ?
#
loop_
_entity_poly.entity_id
_entity_poly.type
_entity_poly.pdbx_seq_one_letter_code
_entity_poly.pdbx_strand_id
1 'polypeptide(L)'
;GEGRGLLPGEKPLLSYAVDGSECLERCKEEKFDIIFMDCMMPVMDGWSAAEAIRAGTCPNKLTPIVAVTANAMLGDRERCLACGMDDYLPKPVNRQSLLVAIDKWTNRTLR
;
A
#
# COMPACT_ATOMS: atom_id res chain seq x y z
N GLY A 1 -12.59 -20.20 9.60
CA GLY A 1 -13.73 -19.29 9.67
C GLY A 1 -13.22 -17.91 10.01
N GLU A 2 -13.67 -16.93 9.23
CA GLU A 2 -13.86 -15.51 9.56
C GLU A 2 -12.64 -14.66 9.99
N GLY A 3 -12.40 -13.60 9.20
CA GLY A 3 -11.46 -12.53 9.48
C GLY A 3 -11.34 -11.58 8.29
N ARG A 4 -12.38 -10.79 8.01
CA ARG A 4 -12.33 -9.69 7.03
C ARG A 4 -12.96 -8.43 7.64
N GLY A 5 -12.17 -7.61 8.34
CA GLY A 5 -12.48 -6.19 8.26
C GLY A 5 -11.66 -5.19 9.04
N LEU A 6 -11.75 -3.97 8.50
CA LEU A 6 -11.31 -2.68 9.02
C LEU A 6 -12.52 -1.91 9.59
N LEU A 7 -13.49 -2.62 10.20
CA LEU A 7 -14.72 -2.04 10.75
C LEU A 7 -14.57 -1.67 12.25
N PRO A 8 -15.44 -0.81 12.80
CA PRO A 8 -15.44 -0.48 14.23
C PRO A 8 -15.62 -1.75 15.09
N GLY A 9 -14.65 -2.01 15.97
CA GLY A 9 -14.62 -3.20 16.82
C GLY A 9 -13.82 -4.38 16.25
N GLU A 10 -13.42 -4.32 14.97
CA GLU A 10 -12.51 -5.29 14.37
C GLU A 10 -11.09 -4.74 14.37
N LYS A 11 -10.11 -5.59 14.71
CA LYS A 11 -8.70 -5.23 14.59
C LYS A 11 -8.27 -5.49 13.14
N PRO A 12 -7.64 -4.51 12.47
CA PRO A 12 -7.07 -4.77 11.15
C PRO A 12 -6.02 -5.87 11.27
N LEU A 13 -6.04 -6.82 10.34
CA LEU A 13 -4.93 -7.75 10.16
C LEU A 13 -3.80 -6.98 9.49
N LEU A 14 -2.64 -6.91 10.15
CA LEU A 14 -1.48 -6.18 9.69
C LEU A 14 -0.36 -7.16 9.36
N SER A 15 0.25 -6.95 8.20
CA SER A 15 1.44 -7.64 7.72
C SER A 15 2.48 -6.56 7.40
N TYR A 16 3.75 -6.80 7.75
CA TYR A 16 4.83 -5.82 7.59
C TYR A 16 5.93 -6.43 6.73
N ALA A 17 6.50 -5.65 5.83
CA ALA A 17 7.71 -5.98 5.08
C ALA A 17 8.76 -4.89 5.29
N VAL A 18 10.03 -5.27 5.38
CA VAL A 18 11.14 -4.31 5.58
C VAL A 18 11.78 -3.83 4.27
N ASP A 19 11.46 -4.50 3.15
CA ASP A 19 11.86 -4.11 1.80
C ASP A 19 10.85 -4.58 0.74
N GLY A 20 11.05 -4.17 -0.52
CA GLY A 20 10.19 -4.53 -1.63
C GLY A 20 10.18 -6.02 -1.97
N SER A 21 11.27 -6.75 -1.70
CA SER A 21 11.33 -8.20 -1.99
C SER A 21 10.47 -8.98 -1.02
N GLU A 22 10.55 -8.67 0.28
CA GLU A 22 9.65 -9.27 1.27
C GLU A 22 8.18 -8.90 1.00
N CYS A 23 7.92 -7.66 0.57
CA CYS A 23 6.58 -7.25 0.16
C CYS A 23 6.03 -8.12 -0.97
N LEU A 24 6.86 -8.43 -1.98
CA LEU A 24 6.46 -9.29 -3.09
C LEU A 24 6.17 -10.73 -2.65
N GLU A 25 6.97 -11.30 -1.75
CA GLU A 25 6.68 -12.65 -1.22
C GLU A 25 5.35 -12.68 -0.48
N ARG A 26 5.11 -11.72 0.41
CA ARG A 26 3.81 -11.59 1.10
C ARG A 26 2.65 -11.40 0.13
N CYS A 27 2.85 -10.61 -0.93
CA CYS A 27 1.83 -10.39 -1.95
C CYS A 27 1.50 -11.64 -2.78
N LYS A 28 2.36 -12.66 -2.81
CA LYS A 28 2.07 -13.96 -3.46
C LYS A 28 1.21 -14.85 -2.55
N GLU A 29 1.43 -14.78 -1.24
CA GLU A 29 0.79 -15.66 -0.26
C GLU A 29 -0.56 -15.12 0.25
N GLU A 30 -0.67 -13.80 0.40
CA GLU A 30 -1.82 -13.14 1.02
C GLU A 30 -2.50 -12.16 0.05
N LYS A 31 -3.80 -11.92 0.23
CA LYS A 31 -4.54 -10.85 -0.46
C LYS A 31 -4.81 -9.72 0.54
N PHE A 32 -4.35 -8.52 0.23
CA PHE A 32 -4.56 -7.33 1.03
C PHE A 32 -5.71 -6.49 0.47
N ASP A 33 -6.42 -5.79 1.37
CA ASP A 33 -7.41 -4.77 1.00
C ASP A 33 -6.75 -3.45 0.55
N ILE A 34 -5.56 -3.14 1.10
CA ILE A 34 -4.76 -1.94 0.80
C ILE A 34 -3.30 -2.19 1.17
N ILE A 35 -2.36 -1.61 0.41
CA ILE A 35 -0.92 -1.65 0.68
C ILE A 35 -0.41 -0.23 0.87
N PHE A 36 0.27 0.04 1.98
CA PHE A 36 1.05 1.27 2.17
C PHE A 36 2.51 0.96 1.89
N MET A 37 3.08 1.61 0.88
CA MET A 37 4.42 1.29 0.36
C MET A 37 5.38 2.44 0.56
N ASP A 38 6.45 2.26 1.33
CA ASP A 38 7.52 3.25 1.37
C ASP A 38 8.24 3.31 0.03
N CYS A 39 8.34 4.49 -0.57
CA CYS A 39 9.04 4.68 -1.84
C CYS A 39 10.53 4.36 -1.74
N MET A 40 11.14 4.63 -0.58
CA MET A 40 12.58 4.49 -0.36
C MET A 40 12.83 3.39 0.66
N MET A 41 13.15 2.19 0.17
CA MET A 41 13.49 1.03 0.98
C MET A 41 14.85 0.45 0.56
N PRO A 42 15.59 -0.23 1.47
CA PRO A 42 16.79 -0.97 1.10
C PRO A 42 16.46 -2.16 0.20
N VAL A 43 17.47 -2.72 -0.48
CA VAL A 43 17.38 -3.93 -1.34
C VAL A 43 16.49 -3.76 -2.58
N MET A 44 15.19 -3.55 -2.40
CA MET A 44 14.23 -3.25 -3.45
C MET A 44 13.36 -2.08 -3.00
N ASP A 45 13.34 -1.01 -3.80
CA ASP A 45 12.54 0.17 -3.52
C ASP A 45 11.04 -0.05 -3.80
N GLY A 46 10.20 0.84 -3.26
CA GLY A 46 8.75 0.72 -3.39
C GLY A 46 8.25 0.89 -4.82
N TRP A 47 8.98 1.63 -5.66
CA TRP A 47 8.65 1.82 -7.07
C TRP A 47 8.74 0.51 -7.83
N SER A 48 9.89 -0.17 -7.70
CA SER A 48 10.17 -1.46 -8.32
C SER A 48 9.22 -2.54 -7.81
N ALA A 49 8.89 -2.51 -6.51
CA ALA A 49 7.92 -3.42 -5.92
C ALA A 49 6.51 -3.20 -6.51
N ALA A 50 6.06 -1.96 -6.66
CA ALA A 50 4.77 -1.65 -7.27
C ALA A 50 4.71 -2.12 -8.74
N GLU A 51 5.74 -1.84 -9.53
CA GLU A 51 5.84 -2.31 -10.91
C GLU A 51 5.73 -3.85 -10.99
N ALA A 52 6.45 -4.56 -10.11
CA ALA A 52 6.41 -6.02 -10.05
C ALA A 52 5.03 -6.56 -9.61
N ILE A 53 4.36 -5.93 -8.65
CA ILE A 53 2.99 -6.30 -8.25
C ILE A 53 2.03 -6.13 -9.43
N ARG A 54 2.13 -5.03 -10.18
CA ARG A 54 1.26 -4.72 -11.32
C ARG A 54 1.54 -5.61 -12.53
N ALA A 55 2.80 -5.94 -12.78
CA ALA A 55 3.21 -6.84 -13.87
C ALA A 55 2.89 -8.32 -13.57
N GLY A 56 2.92 -8.71 -12.29
CA GLY A 56 2.75 -10.09 -11.87
C GLY A 56 1.33 -10.65 -11.98
N THR A 57 1.19 -11.91 -11.56
CA THR A 57 -0.09 -12.63 -11.45
C THR A 57 -0.51 -12.85 -9.99
N CYS A 58 0.09 -12.10 -9.06
CA CYS A 58 -0.23 -12.22 -7.64
C CYS A 58 -1.67 -11.75 -7.36
N PRO A 59 -2.31 -12.22 -6.27
CA PRO A 59 -3.64 -11.76 -5.88
C PRO A 59 -3.76 -10.24 -5.75
N ASN A 60 -2.67 -9.54 -5.45
CA ASN A 60 -2.66 -8.09 -5.18
C ASN A 60 -2.48 -7.19 -6.41
N LYS A 61 -2.55 -7.75 -7.62
CA LYS A 61 -2.38 -6.98 -8.87
C LYS A 61 -3.27 -5.73 -8.95
N LEU A 62 -4.48 -5.78 -8.41
CA LEU A 62 -5.44 -4.67 -8.38
C LEU A 62 -5.65 -4.08 -6.97
N THR A 63 -4.89 -4.54 -5.98
CA THR A 63 -4.98 -3.97 -4.63
C THR A 63 -4.44 -2.54 -4.66
N PRO A 64 -5.14 -1.56 -4.04
CA PRO A 64 -4.66 -0.19 -3.96
C PRO A 64 -3.29 -0.11 -3.29
N ILE A 65 -2.33 0.55 -3.94
CA ILE A 65 -1.00 0.83 -3.40
C ILE A 65 -0.91 2.34 -3.15
N VAL A 66 -0.83 2.72 -1.89
CA VAL A 66 -0.65 4.11 -1.45
C VAL A 66 0.82 4.33 -1.11
N ALA A 67 1.49 5.15 -1.90
CA ALA A 67 2.88 5.51 -1.72
C ALA A 67 3.09 6.28 -0.40
N VAL A 68 4.19 6.02 0.30
CA VAL A 68 4.60 6.74 1.49
C VAL A 68 5.98 7.33 1.22
N THR A 69 6.07 8.64 1.09
CA THR A 69 7.29 9.31 0.62
C THR A 69 7.66 10.51 1.50
N ALA A 70 8.97 10.75 1.68
CA ALA A 70 9.45 11.96 2.36
C ALA A 70 9.28 13.23 1.51
N ASN A 71 9.19 13.06 0.19
CA ASN A 71 9.04 14.15 -0.75
C ASN A 71 7.75 13.93 -1.54
N ALA A 72 6.79 14.85 -1.38
CA ALA A 72 5.51 14.84 -2.10
C ALA A 72 5.52 15.93 -3.18
N MET A 73 6.63 16.03 -3.92
CA MET A 73 6.76 17.00 -5.00
C MET A 73 6.08 16.48 -6.26
N LEU A 74 5.81 17.39 -7.20
CA LEU A 74 5.08 17.11 -8.44
C LEU A 74 5.66 15.91 -9.22
N GLY A 75 7.00 15.76 -9.25
CA GLY A 75 7.67 14.66 -9.94
C GLY A 75 7.47 13.28 -9.28
N ASP A 76 7.28 13.24 -7.95
CA ASP A 76 6.99 12.00 -7.24
C ASP A 76 5.59 11.50 -7.59
N ARG A 77 4.63 12.42 -7.81
CA ARG A 77 3.28 12.07 -8.24
C ARG A 77 3.26 11.41 -9.62
N GLU A 78 4.01 11.95 -10.58
CA GLU A 78 4.11 11.35 -11.92
C GLU A 78 4.74 9.96 -11.85
N ARG A 79 5.78 9.79 -11.02
CA ARG A 79 6.43 8.51 -10.79
C ARG A 79 5.49 7.49 -10.12
N CYS A 80 4.69 7.91 -9.13
CA CYS A 80 3.64 7.06 -8.54
C CYS A 80 2.69 6.50 -9.60
N LEU A 81 2.19 7.36 -10.49
CA LEU A 81 1.27 6.91 -11.53
C LEU A 81 1.97 6.00 -12.54
N ALA A 82 3.22 6.30 -12.91
CA ALA A 82 3.98 5.51 -13.87
C ALA A 82 4.26 4.08 -13.41
N CYS A 83 4.56 3.88 -12.11
CA CYS A 83 4.76 2.55 -11.52
C CYS A 83 3.46 1.82 -11.12
N GLY A 84 2.31 2.46 -11.34
CA GLY A 84 0.99 1.90 -11.07
C GLY A 84 0.53 1.97 -9.61
N MET A 85 1.08 2.90 -8.82
CA MET A 85 0.52 3.27 -7.51
C MET A 85 -0.70 4.18 -7.69
N ASP A 86 -1.60 4.13 -6.71
CA ASP A 86 -2.92 4.72 -6.80
C ASP A 86 -3.02 6.09 -6.11
N ASP A 87 -2.21 6.29 -5.06
CA ASP A 87 -2.21 7.52 -4.25
C ASP A 87 -0.87 7.72 -3.54
N TYR A 88 -0.72 8.81 -2.80
CA TYR A 88 0.45 9.05 -1.97
C TYR A 88 0.12 9.76 -0.65
N LEU A 89 0.95 9.49 0.36
CA LEU A 89 0.96 10.14 1.66
C LEU A 89 2.37 10.68 1.96
N PRO A 90 2.51 11.98 2.26
CA PRO A 90 3.79 12.53 2.70
C PRO A 90 4.13 12.03 4.11
N LYS A 91 5.42 11.77 4.34
CA LYS A 91 5.96 11.59 5.70
C LYS A 91 6.06 12.96 6.40
N PRO A 92 5.85 13.04 7.72
CA PRO A 92 5.47 11.94 8.61
C PRO A 92 3.99 11.53 8.43
N VAL A 93 3.77 10.22 8.35
CA VAL A 93 2.41 9.66 8.25
C VAL A 93 1.77 9.69 9.63
N ASN A 94 0.54 10.22 9.70
CA ASN A 94 -0.24 10.24 10.93
C ASN A 94 -1.50 9.37 10.81
N ARG A 95 -2.10 9.02 11.96
CA ARG A 95 -3.29 8.17 12.02
C ARG A 95 -4.43 8.69 11.14
N GLN A 96 -4.68 9.99 11.14
CA GLN A 96 -5.78 10.57 10.35
C GLN A 96 -5.56 10.36 8.85
N SER A 97 -4.33 10.59 8.37
CA SER A 97 -3.99 10.39 6.95
C SER A 97 -4.14 8.94 6.49
N LEU A 98 -3.78 7.96 7.34
CA LEU A 98 -3.99 6.54 7.05
C LEU A 98 -5.48 6.20 6.97
N LEU A 99 -6.28 6.67 7.94
CA LEU A 99 -7.72 6.37 7.97
C LEU A 99 -8.44 6.96 6.74
N VAL A 100 -8.07 8.18 6.32
CA VAL A 100 -8.62 8.79 5.10
C VAL A 100 -8.27 7.98 3.86
N ALA A 101 -7.02 7.49 3.73
CA ALA A 101 -6.62 6.66 2.61
C ALA A 101 -7.33 5.30 2.60
N ILE A 102 -7.46 4.66 3.77
CA ILE A 102 -8.22 3.41 3.93
C ILE A 102 -9.68 3.59 3.50
N ASP A 103 -10.36 4.62 4.01
CA ASP A 103 -11.76 4.90 3.70
C ASP A 103 -11.95 5.13 2.19
N LYS A 104 -11.07 5.96 1.59
CA LYS A 104 -11.08 6.29 0.17
C LYS A 104 -10.92 5.06 -0.73
N TRP A 105 -9.97 4.17 -0.42
CA TRP A 105 -9.54 3.12 -1.33
C TRP A 105 -10.18 1.75 -1.08
N THR A 106 -10.66 1.50 0.14
CA THR A 106 -11.29 0.22 0.48
C THR A 106 -12.81 0.27 0.45
N ASN A 107 -13.42 1.47 0.36
CA ASN A 107 -14.86 1.70 0.46
C ASN A 107 -15.51 1.01 1.68
N ARG A 108 -14.71 0.69 2.69
CA ARG A 108 -15.14 0.22 3.99
C ARG A 108 -15.29 1.46 4.85
N THR A 109 -16.51 2.01 4.93
CA THR A 109 -16.73 3.23 5.70
C THR A 109 -16.33 2.98 7.16
N LEU A 110 -15.29 3.68 7.60
CA LEU A 110 -14.89 3.75 9.01
C LEU A 110 -15.93 4.63 9.72
N ARG A 111 -17.10 4.08 10.07
CA ARG A 111 -18.16 4.83 10.79
C ARG A 111 -17.98 4.78 12.29
#